data_AF-A0A920P8D8-F1
#
_entry.id   AF-A0A920P8D8-F1
#
_cell.length_a   1.000
_cell.length_b   1.000
_cell.length_c   1.000
_cell.angle_alpha   90.00
_cell.angle_beta   90.00
_cell.angle_gamma   90.00
#
_symmetry.space_group_name_H-M   'P 1'
#
loop_
_entity.id
_entity.type
_entity.pdbx_description
1 polymer ?
#
loop_
_entity_poly.entity_id
_entity_poly.type
_entity_poly.pdbx_seq_one_letter_code
_entity_poly.pdbx_strand_id
1 'polypeptide(L)'
;MSQISGLSDIQALSDDGLESSLEERFLSNTVDNWVSQLSSNGIGAQKVVTKVRELMEDPWVTSHGLSLTREHDEIGMTTTCGPSPRLSRTPVAPGRPAPKPGSDAQSILNDHNLGDDFQRLVDNGIILTDGVRAG
;
A
#
# COMPACT_ATOMS: atom_id res chain seq x y z
N MET A 1 -15.24 20.11 20.88
CA MET A 1 -16.11 18.93 21.17
C MET A 1 -17.51 19.34 21.62
N SER A 2 -17.69 20.47 22.30
CA SER A 2 -19.02 20.99 22.72
C SER A 2 -20.05 21.19 21.59
N GLN A 3 -19.59 21.33 20.35
CA GLN A 3 -20.43 21.49 19.14
C GLN A 3 -20.74 20.15 18.43
N ILE A 4 -20.21 19.02 18.92
CA ILE A 4 -20.44 17.70 18.33
C ILE A 4 -21.60 17.05 19.06
N SER A 5 -22.65 16.73 18.30
CA SER A 5 -23.85 16.09 18.86
C SER A 5 -23.48 14.77 19.52
N GLY A 6 -23.88 14.60 20.78
CA GLY A 6 -23.55 13.40 21.56
C GLY A 6 -22.18 13.44 22.23
N LEU A 7 -21.36 14.50 22.09
CA LEU A 7 -20.08 14.68 22.80
C LEU A 7 -19.99 16.04 23.53
N SER A 8 -21.12 16.69 23.80
CA SER A 8 -21.13 18.09 24.25
C SER A 8 -20.64 18.30 25.69
N ASP A 9 -20.79 17.30 26.54
CA ASP A 9 -20.57 17.31 27.99
C ASP A 9 -19.28 16.59 28.44
N ILE A 10 -18.57 15.94 27.52
CA ILE A 10 -17.39 15.12 27.84
C ILE A 10 -16.21 15.94 28.41
N GLN A 11 -16.20 17.26 28.23
CA GLN A 11 -15.14 18.15 28.74
C GLN A 11 -15.08 18.21 30.27
N ALA A 12 -16.14 17.79 30.96
CA ALA A 12 -16.22 17.80 32.42
C ALA A 12 -15.74 16.48 33.06
N LEU A 13 -15.33 15.48 32.27
CA LEU A 13 -14.95 14.16 32.74
C LEU A 13 -13.44 14.07 33.01
N SER A 14 -13.06 13.28 34.02
CA SER A 14 -11.67 12.85 34.25
C SER A 14 -11.26 11.72 33.29
N ASP A 15 -9.97 11.45 33.13
CA ASP A 15 -9.43 10.52 32.13
C ASP A 15 -10.15 9.15 32.09
N ASP A 16 -10.25 8.43 33.22
CA ASP A 16 -10.92 7.12 33.25
C ASP A 16 -12.43 7.21 32.92
N GLY A 17 -13.09 8.31 33.34
CA GLY A 17 -14.51 8.53 33.06
C GLY A 17 -14.76 8.99 31.62
N LEU A 18 -13.78 9.66 31.02
CA LEU A 18 -13.81 10.15 29.66
C LEU A 18 -13.76 8.97 28.67
N GLU A 19 -12.84 8.02 28.87
CA GLU A 19 -12.69 6.85 28.00
C GLU A 19 -13.99 6.05 27.93
N SER A 20 -14.52 5.61 29.07
CA SER A 20 -15.77 4.82 29.10
C SER A 20 -16.95 5.57 28.49
N SER A 21 -17.06 6.89 28.71
CA SER A 21 -18.15 7.67 28.11
C SER A 21 -18.00 7.80 26.59
N LEU A 22 -16.77 7.93 26.07
CA LEU A 22 -16.52 7.95 24.64
C LEU A 22 -16.84 6.61 23.99
N GLU A 23 -16.47 5.49 24.61
CA GLU A 23 -16.82 4.14 24.11
C GLU A 23 -18.35 3.98 23.99
N GLU A 24 -19.08 4.31 25.06
CA GLU A 24 -20.55 4.23 25.06
C GLU A 24 -21.18 5.09 23.96
N ARG A 25 -20.71 6.33 23.80
CA ARG A 25 -21.25 7.27 22.81
C ARG A 25 -20.90 6.82 21.39
N PHE A 26 -19.70 6.33 21.13
CA PHE A 26 -19.33 5.87 19.80
C PHE A 26 -20.17 4.68 19.33
N LEU A 27 -20.70 3.85 20.24
CA LEU A 27 -21.65 2.79 19.92
C LEU A 27 -23.03 3.30 19.47
N SER A 28 -23.38 4.55 19.78
CA SER A 28 -24.72 5.10 19.53
C SER A 28 -24.96 5.53 18.07
N ASN A 29 -23.94 5.48 17.21
CA ASN A 29 -24.04 5.91 15.82
C ASN A 29 -23.03 5.17 14.92
N THR A 30 -23.11 5.37 13.61
CA THR A 30 -22.18 4.75 12.66
C THR A 30 -20.80 5.41 12.71
N VAL A 31 -19.77 4.65 12.38
CA VAL A 31 -18.39 5.16 12.24
C VAL A 31 -18.34 6.31 11.24
N ASP A 32 -19.04 6.19 10.10
CA ASP A 32 -19.06 7.23 9.06
C ASP A 32 -19.66 8.54 9.57
N ASN A 33 -20.73 8.47 10.37
CA ASN A 33 -21.30 9.66 11.00
C ASN A 33 -20.33 10.31 11.98
N TRP A 34 -19.70 9.51 12.86
CA TRP A 34 -18.73 10.05 13.81
C TRP A 34 -17.52 10.68 13.13
N VAL A 35 -16.93 10.00 12.14
CA VAL A 35 -15.82 10.51 11.34
C VAL A 35 -16.19 11.83 10.65
N SER A 36 -17.39 11.91 10.06
CA SER A 36 -17.88 13.13 9.41
C SER A 36 -18.04 14.29 10.40
N GLN A 37 -18.67 14.06 11.55
CA GLN A 37 -18.86 15.09 12.58
C GLN A 37 -17.53 15.56 13.19
N LEU A 38 -16.64 14.63 13.54
CA LEU A 38 -15.32 14.95 14.10
C LEU A 38 -14.47 15.75 13.10
N SER A 39 -14.36 15.27 11.86
CA SER A 39 -13.55 15.92 10.81
C SER A 39 -14.09 17.31 10.46
N SER A 40 -15.42 17.47 10.38
CA SER A 40 -16.05 18.78 10.14
C SER A 40 -15.80 19.79 11.27
N ASN A 41 -15.44 19.30 12.47
CA ASN A 41 -15.05 20.11 13.62
C ASN A 41 -13.52 20.22 13.80
N GLY A 42 -12.74 19.87 12.78
CA GLY A 42 -11.28 19.99 12.78
C GLY A 42 -10.55 18.91 13.59
N ILE A 43 -11.24 17.82 13.97
CA ILE A 43 -10.66 16.69 14.68
C ILE A 43 -10.34 15.60 13.66
N GLY A 44 -9.08 15.22 13.54
CA GLY A 44 -8.66 14.13 12.66
C GLY A 44 -9.26 12.80 13.12
N ALA A 45 -10.17 12.24 12.34
CA ALA A 45 -10.77 10.94 12.57
C ALA A 45 -10.83 10.18 11.25
N GLN A 46 -10.62 8.86 11.31
CA GLN A 46 -10.72 7.99 10.14
C GLN A 46 -11.31 6.64 10.52
N LYS A 47 -12.05 6.05 9.58
CA LYS A 47 -12.52 4.68 9.72
C LYS A 47 -11.32 3.73 9.65
N VAL A 48 -11.27 2.75 10.56
CA VAL A 48 -10.29 1.68 10.50
C VAL A 48 -10.68 0.71 9.38
N VAL A 49 -9.82 0.57 8.37
CA VAL A 49 -9.97 -0.44 7.31
C VAL A 49 -9.28 -1.72 7.77
N THR A 50 -10.06 -2.76 8.05
CA THR A 50 -9.54 -4.03 8.62
C THR A 50 -9.17 -5.06 7.55
N LYS A 51 -9.60 -4.85 6.31
CA LYS A 51 -9.31 -5.74 5.17
C LYS A 51 -8.37 -5.05 4.20
N VAL A 52 -7.19 -5.63 4.00
CA VAL A 52 -6.20 -5.10 3.04
C VAL A 52 -6.80 -4.94 1.64
N ARG A 53 -7.65 -5.88 1.20
CA ARG A 53 -8.33 -5.79 -0.11
C ARG A 53 -9.18 -4.51 -0.25
N GLU A 54 -9.94 -4.14 0.78
CA GLU A 54 -10.76 -2.91 0.76
C GLU A 54 -9.88 -1.68 0.57
N LEU A 55 -8.72 -1.63 1.23
CA LEU A 55 -7.77 -0.54 1.06
C LEU A 55 -7.15 -0.54 -0.35
N MET A 56 -6.80 -1.71 -0.89
CA MET A 56 -6.17 -1.84 -2.21
C MET A 56 -7.13 -1.52 -3.36
N GLU A 57 -8.44 -1.65 -3.15
CA GLU A 57 -9.50 -1.36 -4.13
C GLU A 57 -10.10 0.05 -3.95
N ASP A 58 -9.70 0.78 -2.91
CA ASP A 58 -10.21 2.12 -2.62
C ASP A 58 -9.99 3.07 -3.82
N PRO A 59 -11.01 3.83 -4.26
CA PRO A 59 -10.89 4.74 -5.41
C PRO A 59 -9.82 5.81 -5.24
N TRP A 60 -9.62 6.31 -4.02
CA TRP A 60 -8.56 7.26 -3.74
C TRP A 60 -7.20 6.56 -3.88
N VAL A 61 -7.00 5.40 -3.24
CA VAL A 61 -5.74 4.63 -3.33
C VAL A 61 -5.36 4.29 -4.78
N THR A 62 -6.31 3.80 -5.57
CA THR A 62 -6.09 3.42 -6.98
C THR A 62 -5.84 4.62 -7.88
N SER A 63 -6.65 5.69 -7.80
CA SER A 63 -6.42 6.92 -8.57
C SER A 63 -5.11 7.62 -8.22
N HIS A 64 -4.59 7.38 -7.03
CA HIS A 64 -3.34 7.92 -6.53
C HIS A 64 -2.13 7.04 -6.86
N GLY A 65 -2.32 5.91 -7.56
CA GLY A 65 -1.25 5.00 -7.95
C GLY A 65 -0.60 4.26 -6.77
N LEU A 66 -1.27 4.21 -5.61
CA LEU A 66 -0.80 3.53 -4.41
C LEU A 66 -1.14 2.03 -4.42
N SER A 67 -2.12 1.64 -5.22
CA SER A 67 -2.43 0.25 -5.57
C SER A 67 -2.52 0.16 -7.08
N LEU A 68 -1.78 -0.76 -7.68
CA LEU A 68 -1.77 -0.95 -9.13
C LEU A 68 -1.66 -2.42 -9.50
N THR A 69 -2.38 -2.79 -10.56
CA THR A 69 -2.32 -4.12 -11.17
C THR A 69 -1.46 -4.07 -12.42
N ARG A 70 -0.47 -4.96 -12.51
CA ARG A 70 0.45 -5.08 -13.65
C ARG A 70 0.60 -6.54 -14.04
N GLU A 71 0.92 -6.78 -15.31
CA GLU A 71 1.19 -8.12 -15.82
C GLU A 71 2.60 -8.56 -15.42
N HIS A 72 2.69 -9.61 -14.60
CA HIS A 72 3.94 -10.28 -14.22
C HIS A 72 4.17 -11.51 -15.11
N ASP A 73 5.39 -11.68 -15.61
CA ASP A 73 5.75 -12.69 -16.62
C ASP A 73 5.25 -14.12 -16.30
N GLU A 74 5.29 -14.54 -15.03
CA GLU A 74 4.85 -15.88 -14.61
C GLU A 74 3.46 -15.96 -13.96
N ILE A 75 3.07 -14.91 -13.23
CA ILE A 75 1.91 -14.95 -12.32
C ILE A 75 0.69 -14.28 -12.99
N GLY A 76 0.91 -13.57 -14.11
CA GLY A 76 -0.10 -12.78 -14.78
C GLY A 76 -0.43 -11.51 -14.00
N MET A 77 -1.69 -11.09 -14.06
CA MET A 77 -2.14 -9.83 -13.45
C MET A 77 -1.99 -9.86 -11.93
N THR A 78 -1.05 -9.07 -11.42
CA THR A 78 -0.71 -9.00 -10.00
C THR A 78 -0.88 -7.59 -9.47
N THR A 79 -1.63 -7.45 -8.37
CA THR A 79 -1.82 -6.16 -7.67
C THR A 79 -0.76 -6.00 -6.59
N THR A 80 -0.09 -4.85 -6.59
CA THR A 80 0.98 -4.52 -5.62
C THR A 80 0.86 -3.06 -5.18
N CYS A 81 1.47 -2.73 -4.04
CA CYS A 81 1.59 -1.35 -3.60
C CYS A 81 2.47 -0.56 -4.59
N GLY A 82 2.03 0.65 -4.91
CA GLY A 82 2.78 1.59 -5.73
C GLY A 82 3.67 2.51 -4.90
N PRO A 83 4.43 3.38 -5.58
CA PRO A 83 5.32 4.31 -4.92
C PRO A 83 4.52 5.38 -4.14
N SER A 84 4.74 5.46 -2.82
CA SER A 84 4.11 6.47 -1.97
C SER A 84 4.61 7.91 -2.19
N PRO A 85 5.92 8.16 -2.41
CA PRO A 85 6.44 9.53 -2.53
C PRO A 85 5.92 10.25 -3.78
N ARG A 86 5.50 11.51 -3.61
CA ARG A 86 5.17 12.43 -4.71
C ARG A 86 6.25 13.50 -4.82
N LEU A 87 7.10 13.39 -5.84
CA LEU A 87 8.21 14.31 -6.08
C LEU A 87 7.86 15.24 -7.24
N SER A 88 7.89 16.56 -7.01
CA SER A 88 7.48 17.55 -8.01
C SER A 88 8.43 17.67 -9.21
N ARG A 89 9.72 17.38 -9.02
CA ARG A 89 10.75 17.49 -10.08
C ARG A 89 11.10 16.17 -10.74
N THR A 90 10.96 15.07 -10.00
CA THR A 90 11.28 13.71 -10.47
C THR A 90 10.14 12.77 -10.08
N PRO A 91 8.93 12.93 -10.65
CA PRO A 91 7.79 12.09 -10.31
C PRO A 91 8.15 10.61 -10.38
N VAL A 92 7.80 9.86 -9.34
CA VAL A 92 8.12 8.44 -9.28
C VAL A 92 7.17 7.69 -10.20
N ALA A 93 7.74 7.00 -11.20
CA ALA A 93 7.00 6.06 -12.01
C ALA A 93 7.18 4.65 -11.43
N PRO A 94 6.11 3.85 -11.29
CA PRO A 94 6.27 2.43 -10.99
C PRO A 94 7.07 1.75 -12.11
N GLY A 95 8.08 0.96 -11.75
CA GLY A 95 8.84 0.17 -12.71
C GLY A 95 8.05 -1.02 -13.28
N ARG A 96 8.72 -1.90 -14.03
CA ARG A 96 8.14 -3.22 -14.38
C ARG A 96 7.98 -4.09 -13.11
N PRO A 97 7.10 -5.11 -13.13
CA PRO A 97 7.04 -6.12 -12.09
C PRO A 97 8.39 -6.83 -11.87
N ALA A 98 8.51 -7.56 -10.76
CA ALA A 98 9.70 -8.33 -10.47
C ALA A 98 10.00 -9.27 -11.65
N PRO A 99 11.16 -9.16 -12.29
CA PRO A 99 11.47 -10.02 -13.42
C PRO A 99 11.94 -11.38 -12.92
N LYS A 100 11.95 -12.39 -13.80
CA LYS A 100 12.54 -13.70 -13.46
C LYS A 100 14.02 -13.57 -13.07
N PRO A 101 14.52 -14.44 -12.19
CA PRO A 101 15.97 -14.58 -11.96
C PRO A 101 16.72 -14.68 -13.29
N GLY A 102 17.81 -13.92 -13.42
CA GLY A 102 18.69 -13.99 -14.60
C GLY A 102 18.10 -13.50 -15.93
N SER A 103 16.86 -13.01 -15.98
CA SER A 103 16.21 -12.56 -17.22
C SER A 103 16.96 -11.43 -17.95
N ASP A 104 17.65 -10.55 -17.23
CA ASP A 104 18.45 -9.48 -17.83
C ASP A 104 19.92 -9.90 -18.06
N ALA A 105 20.33 -11.10 -17.65
CA ALA A 105 21.73 -11.46 -17.56
C ALA A 105 22.45 -11.44 -18.91
N GLN A 106 21.82 -11.92 -19.99
CA GLN A 106 22.39 -11.82 -21.34
C GLN A 106 22.61 -10.37 -21.76
N SER A 107 21.65 -9.47 -21.50
CA SER A 107 21.76 -8.05 -21.83
C SER A 107 22.92 -7.40 -21.07
N ILE A 108 23.00 -7.65 -19.77
CA ILE A 108 24.06 -7.11 -18.91
C ILE A 108 25.44 -7.65 -19.32
N LEU A 109 25.55 -8.94 -19.67
CA LEU A 109 26.81 -9.50 -20.17
C LEU A 109 27.24 -8.87 -21.50
N ASN A 110 26.29 -8.61 -22.41
CA ASN A 110 26.58 -7.91 -23.66
C ASN A 110 27.14 -6.50 -23.41
N ASP A 111 26.58 -5.76 -22.45
CA ASP A 111 27.06 -4.42 -22.07
C ASP A 111 28.52 -4.42 -21.59
N HIS A 112 29.03 -5.58 -21.17
CA HIS A 112 30.39 -5.78 -20.68
C HIS A 112 31.29 -6.59 -21.63
N ASN A 113 30.86 -6.87 -22.86
CA ASN A 113 31.58 -7.71 -23.84
C ASN A 113 31.82 -9.16 -23.36
N LEU A 114 30.92 -9.68 -22.53
CA LEU A 114 30.91 -11.05 -22.01
C LEU A 114 29.71 -11.86 -22.53
N GLY A 115 29.04 -11.38 -23.57
CA GLY A 115 27.83 -11.99 -24.12
C GLY A 115 27.99 -13.46 -24.49
N ASP A 116 29.14 -13.81 -25.06
CA ASP A 116 29.49 -15.16 -25.49
C ASP A 116 29.63 -16.15 -24.32
N ASP A 117 29.84 -15.66 -23.10
CA ASP A 117 29.95 -16.49 -21.90
C ASP A 117 28.60 -16.89 -21.31
N PHE A 118 27.48 -16.29 -21.74
CA PHE A 118 26.17 -16.49 -21.09
C PHE A 118 25.79 -17.96 -20.97
N GLN A 119 25.83 -18.71 -22.08
CA GLN A 119 25.45 -20.13 -22.07
C GLN A 119 26.37 -20.94 -21.15
N ARG A 120 27.68 -20.71 -21.20
CA ARG A 120 28.67 -21.37 -20.32
C ARG A 120 28.38 -21.08 -18.84
N LEU A 121 27.96 -19.87 -18.50
CA LEU A 121 27.63 -19.48 -17.13
C LEU A 121 26.31 -20.09 -16.65
N VAL A 122 25.31 -20.23 -17.52
CA VAL A 122 24.06 -20.94 -17.24
C VAL A 122 24.31 -22.43 -17.05
N ASP A 123 25.06 -23.07 -17.95
CA ASP A 123 25.36 -24.51 -17.90
C ASP A 123 26.14 -24.89 -16.63
N ASN A 124 27.00 -24.00 -16.15
CA ASN A 124 27.75 -24.19 -14.90
C ASN A 124 26.94 -23.80 -13.64
N GLY A 125 25.67 -23.38 -13.77
CA GLY A 125 24.81 -23.00 -12.66
C GLY A 125 25.22 -21.69 -11.97
N ILE A 126 26.03 -20.85 -12.62
CA ILE A 126 26.45 -19.54 -12.10
C ILE A 126 25.33 -18.52 -12.31
N ILE A 127 24.63 -18.59 -13.45
CA ILE A 127 23.43 -17.81 -13.73
C ILE A 127 22.23 -18.76 -13.70
N LEU A 128 21.19 -18.37 -12.99
CA LEU A 128 19.90 -19.07 -12.98
C LEU A 128 18.89 -18.24 -13.77
N THR A 129 18.26 -18.85 -14.78
CA THR A 129 17.20 -18.23 -15.60
C THR A 129 15.79 -18.66 -15.18
N ASP A 130 15.71 -19.72 -14.38
CA ASP A 130 14.48 -20.29 -13.84
C ASP A 130 14.76 -20.86 -12.43
N GLY A 131 13.73 -21.33 -11.73
CA GLY A 131 13.90 -22.19 -10.54
C GLY A 131 13.72 -21.52 -9.18
N VAL A 132 13.38 -20.23 -9.11
CA VAL A 132 12.88 -19.63 -7.88
C VAL A 132 11.37 -19.82 -7.85
N ARG A 133 10.89 -20.83 -7.13
CA ARG A 133 9.45 -20.97 -6.88
C ARG A 133 9.01 -19.88 -5.92
N ALA A 134 8.16 -18.96 -6.36
CA ALA A 134 7.42 -18.09 -5.46
C ALA A 134 6.54 -18.99 -4.57
N GLY A 135 6.74 -18.91 -3.26
CA GLY A 135 5.93 -19.62 -2.26
C GLY A 135 4.58 -18.97 -2.02
#